data_AF-A0A920B017-F1
#
_entry.id   AF-A0A920B017-F1
#
_cell.length_a   1.000
_cell.length_b   1.000
_cell.length_c   1.000
_cell.angle_alpha   90.00
_cell.angle_beta   90.00
_cell.angle_gamma   90.00
#
_symmetry.space_group_name_H-M   'P 1'
#
loop_
_entity.id
_entity.type
_entity.pdbx_description
1 polymer ?
#
loop_
_entity_poly.entity_id
_entity_poly.type
_entity_poly.pdbx_seq_one_letter_code
_entity_poly.pdbx_strand_id
1 'polypeptide(L)'
;MPVPPWPPGARAAPELALSAWRDYPDRSQTSASPGDGVLHGVDPDAVLPGNGAAELFTWAARDAAAEGVSGLLAPGFADYRRALQCWNALMDRQFPLP
;
A
#
# COMPACT_ATOMS: atom_id res chain seq x y z
N MET A 1 -13.89 18.31 21.41
CA MET A 1 -13.04 17.63 20.43
C MET A 1 -13.08 18.43 19.14
N PRO A 2 -11.97 19.01 18.65
CA PRO A 2 -11.98 19.70 17.36
C PRO A 2 -12.21 18.70 16.23
N VAL A 3 -13.02 19.08 15.25
CA VAL A 3 -13.23 18.29 14.03
C VAL A 3 -11.93 18.29 13.21
N PRO A 4 -11.45 17.14 12.71
CA PRO A 4 -10.29 17.10 11.82
C PRO A 4 -10.56 17.92 10.53
N PRO A 5 -9.53 18.56 9.94
CA PRO A 5 -9.68 19.42 8.77
C PRO A 5 -9.80 18.59 7.50
N TRP A 6 -10.88 17.82 7.37
CA TRP A 6 -11.16 17.10 6.14
C TRP A 6 -11.78 18.02 5.09
N PRO A 7 -11.42 17.87 3.80
CA PRO A 7 -12.07 18.62 2.74
C PRO A 7 -13.58 18.32 2.69
N PRO A 8 -14.42 19.28 2.26
CA PRO A 8 -15.86 19.07 2.12
C PRO A 8 -16.14 17.83 1.25
N GLY A 9 -16.90 16.87 1.77
CA GLY A 9 -17.24 15.63 1.06
C GLY A 9 -16.45 14.38 1.47
N ALA A 10 -15.28 14.51 2.13
CA ALA A 10 -14.49 13.36 2.58
C ALA A 10 -15.12 12.52 3.71
N ARG A 11 -16.28 12.95 4.23
CA ARG A 11 -17.07 12.24 5.24
C ARG A 11 -18.26 11.47 4.66
N ALA A 12 -18.58 11.64 3.39
CA ALA A 12 -19.66 10.89 2.77
C ALA A 12 -19.13 9.50 2.41
N ALA A 13 -19.20 8.57 3.37
CA ALA A 13 -19.16 7.17 3.01
C ALA A 13 -20.37 6.91 2.11
N PRO A 14 -20.20 6.34 0.90
CA PRO A 14 -21.34 5.96 0.08
C PRO A 14 -22.25 5.03 0.90
N GLU A 15 -23.57 5.11 0.69
CA GLU A 15 -24.47 4.07 1.18
C GLU A 15 -24.09 2.76 0.50
N LEU A 16 -23.28 1.96 1.20
CA LEU A 16 -22.86 0.65 0.74
C LEU A 16 -24.06 -0.29 0.84
N ALA A 17 -24.43 -0.89 -0.29
CA ALA A 17 -25.45 -1.93 -0.31
C ALA A 17 -25.09 -3.07 0.66
N LEU A 18 -26.10 -3.71 1.25
CA LEU A 18 -25.88 -4.84 2.18
C LEU A 18 -25.04 -5.97 1.57
N SER A 19 -25.13 -6.18 0.25
CA SER A 19 -24.30 -7.13 -0.47
C SER A 19 -22.80 -6.83 -0.36
N ALA A 20 -22.39 -5.56 -0.30
CA ALA A 20 -20.98 -5.17 -0.13
C ALA A 20 -20.39 -5.58 1.23
N TRP A 21 -21.26 -5.87 2.21
CA TRP A 21 -20.85 -6.35 3.54
C TRP A 21 -21.00 -7.87 3.70
N ARG A 22 -22.03 -8.44 3.05
CA ARG A 22 -22.36 -9.86 3.14
C ARG A 22 -21.47 -10.71 2.24
N ASP A 23 -21.26 -10.25 1.02
CA ASP A 23 -20.55 -11.01 0.01
C ASP A 23 -19.06 -10.70 0.10
N TYR A 24 -18.24 -11.74 -0.04
CA TYR A 24 -16.81 -11.56 -0.05
C TYR A 24 -16.42 -10.75 -1.31
N PRO A 25 -15.51 -9.78 -1.21
CA PRO A 25 -15.06 -9.02 -2.37
C PRO A 25 -14.46 -9.94 -3.44
N ASP A 26 -14.51 -9.49 -4.69
CA ASP A 26 -13.91 -10.19 -5.82
C ASP A 26 -12.44 -10.51 -5.53
N ARG A 27 -12.10 -11.79 -5.33
CA ARG A 27 -10.74 -12.21 -4.99
C ARG A 27 -9.71 -11.90 -6.07
N SER A 28 -10.15 -11.80 -7.32
CA SER A 28 -9.26 -11.41 -8.41
C SER A 28 -8.91 -9.93 -8.35
N GLN A 29 -9.66 -9.15 -7.56
CA GLN A 29 -9.56 -7.70 -7.44
C GLN A 29 -9.66 -6.97 -8.79
N THR A 30 -10.10 -7.67 -9.84
CA THR A 30 -10.27 -7.17 -11.21
C THR A 30 -11.24 -6.00 -11.25
N SER A 31 -12.15 -5.93 -10.29
CA SER A 31 -13.15 -4.87 -10.14
C SER A 31 -12.62 -3.61 -9.44
N ALA A 32 -11.51 -3.72 -8.68
CA ALA A 32 -10.90 -2.61 -7.94
C ALA A 32 -9.87 -1.84 -8.79
N SER A 33 -9.15 -2.54 -9.67
CA SER A 33 -8.10 -1.98 -10.54
C SER A 33 -8.53 -1.19 -11.80
N PRO A 34 -9.74 -1.31 -12.41
CA PRO A 34 -9.99 -0.73 -13.74
C PRO A 34 -9.90 0.80 -13.77
N GLY A 35 -10.17 1.46 -12.64
CA GLY A 35 -10.10 2.91 -12.52
C GLY A 35 -8.67 3.42 -12.26
N ASP A 36 -7.86 2.68 -11.52
CA ASP A 36 -6.57 3.15 -11.02
C ASP A 36 -5.51 3.19 -12.13
N GLY A 37 -5.45 2.15 -12.98
CA GLY A 37 -4.54 2.12 -14.13
C GLY A 37 -4.84 3.23 -15.14
N VAL A 38 -6.12 3.48 -15.42
CA VAL A 38 -6.58 4.55 -16.34
C VAL A 38 -6.31 5.94 -15.76
N LEU A 39 -6.51 6.13 -14.45
CA LEU A 39 -6.24 7.39 -13.77
C LEU A 39 -4.74 7.75 -13.78
N HIS A 40 -3.87 6.74 -13.61
CA HIS A 40 -2.43 6.93 -13.54
C HIS A 40 -1.70 6.74 -14.88
N GLY A 41 -2.41 6.33 -15.93
CA GLY A 41 -1.82 6.08 -17.25
C GLY A 41 -0.84 4.89 -17.27
N VAL A 42 -1.03 3.92 -16.37
CA VAL A 42 -0.19 2.71 -16.25
C VAL A 42 -0.95 1.48 -16.72
N ASP A 43 -0.22 0.45 -17.14
CA ASP A 43 -0.79 -0.86 -17.44
C ASP A 43 -1.54 -1.39 -16.19
N PRO A 44 -2.82 -1.79 -16.30
CA PRO A 44 -3.55 -2.37 -15.18
C PRO A 44 -2.86 -3.57 -14.54
N ASP A 45 -2.10 -4.36 -15.30
CA ASP A 45 -1.34 -5.50 -14.79
C ASP A 45 -0.14 -5.07 -13.93
N ALA A 46 0.26 -3.79 -14.01
CA ALA A 46 1.26 -3.18 -13.12
C ALA A 46 0.66 -2.64 -11.81
N VAL A 47 -0.66 -2.73 -11.62
CA VAL A 47 -1.35 -2.25 -10.42
C VAL A 47 -1.68 -3.43 -9.50
N LEU A 48 -1.09 -3.42 -8.30
CA LEU A 48 -1.41 -4.40 -7.26
C LEU A 48 -2.27 -3.76 -6.15
N PRO A 49 -3.57 -4.06 -6.07
CA PRO A 49 -4.41 -3.62 -4.96
C PRO A 49 -4.07 -4.39 -3.68
N GLY A 50 -4.23 -3.75 -2.52
CA GLY A 50 -4.04 -4.38 -1.21
C GLY A 50 -4.80 -3.67 -0.10
N ASN A 51 -4.71 -4.18 1.12
CA ASN A 51 -5.37 -3.67 2.33
C ASN A 51 -4.75 -2.36 2.86
N GLY A 52 -3.85 -1.75 2.08
CA GLY A 52 -3.16 -0.51 2.38
C GLY A 52 -1.67 -0.58 2.08
N ALA A 53 -1.02 0.58 2.01
CA ALA A 53 0.38 0.70 1.64
C ALA A 53 1.32 -0.13 2.56
N ALA A 54 1.02 -0.19 3.87
CA ALA A 54 1.83 -0.94 4.82
C ALA A 54 1.86 -2.47 4.56
N GLU A 55 0.75 -3.04 4.06
CA GLU A 55 0.69 -4.44 3.63
C GLU A 55 1.50 -4.62 2.34
N LEU A 56 1.29 -3.75 1.35
CA LEU A 56 2.01 -3.80 0.08
C LEU A 56 3.53 -3.71 0.28
N PHE A 57 4.01 -2.83 1.16
CA PHE A 57 5.43 -2.79 1.52
C PHE A 57 5.91 -4.08 2.16
N THR A 58 5.07 -4.72 2.98
CA THR A 58 5.40 -6.00 3.58
C THR A 58 5.58 -7.07 2.51
N TRP A 59 4.71 -7.14 1.50
CA TRP A 59 4.88 -8.08 0.38
C TRP A 59 6.07 -7.73 -0.51
N ALA A 60 6.27 -6.46 -0.87
CA ALA A 60 7.44 -6.03 -1.65
C ALA A 60 8.77 -6.35 -0.94
N ALA A 61 8.81 -6.22 0.39
CA ALA A 61 9.97 -6.56 1.19
C ALA A 61 10.30 -8.07 1.19
N ARG A 62 9.31 -8.93 0.95
CA ARG A 62 9.54 -10.38 0.81
C ARG A 62 10.44 -10.66 -0.39
N ASP A 63 10.12 -10.05 -1.52
CA ASP A 63 10.87 -10.24 -2.76
C ASP A 63 12.25 -9.57 -2.62
N ALA A 64 12.32 -8.36 -2.07
CA ALA A 64 13.60 -7.69 -1.79
C ALA A 64 14.52 -8.51 -0.87
N ALA A 65 13.98 -9.23 0.12
CA ALA A 65 14.75 -10.11 1.00
C ALA A 65 15.39 -11.30 0.26
N ALA A 66 14.77 -11.76 -0.84
CA ALA A 66 15.30 -12.82 -1.67
C ALA A 66 16.37 -12.33 -2.66
N GLU A 67 16.29 -11.06 -3.08
CA GLU A 67 17.19 -10.48 -4.09
C GLU A 67 18.51 -9.95 -3.51
N GLY A 68 18.55 -9.56 -2.23
CA GLY A 68 19.82 -9.22 -1.56
C GLY A 68 19.71 -8.15 -0.47
N VAL A 69 20.65 -7.20 -0.49
CA VAL A 69 20.78 -6.16 0.53
C VAL A 69 19.95 -4.93 0.14
N SER A 70 19.08 -4.49 1.06
CA SER A 70 18.24 -3.30 0.88
C SER A 70 18.87 -2.06 1.52
N GLY A 71 18.88 -0.94 0.80
CA GLY A 71 19.26 0.38 1.33
C GLY A 71 18.03 1.23 1.67
N LEU A 72 18.06 1.94 2.81
CA LEU A 72 16.98 2.84 3.20
C LEU A 72 17.48 4.28 3.40
N LEU A 73 16.70 5.26 2.94
CA LEU A 73 16.96 6.67 3.24
C LEU A 73 16.47 7.03 4.65
N ALA A 74 17.21 7.89 5.35
CA ALA A 74 16.88 8.39 6.68
C ALA A 74 17.04 9.92 6.82
N PRO A 75 16.14 10.58 7.58
CA PRO A 75 14.92 10.01 8.16
C PRO A 75 13.92 9.62 7.07
N GLY A 76 13.17 8.53 7.29
CA GLY A 76 12.29 7.95 6.30
C GLY A 76 11.07 7.31 6.92
N PHE A 77 10.16 6.80 6.08
CA PHE A 77 8.94 6.17 6.56
C PHE A 77 9.26 4.87 7.31
N ALA A 78 8.82 4.77 8.56
CA ALA A 78 9.23 3.69 9.47
C ALA A 78 8.79 2.29 9.00
N ASP A 79 7.70 2.21 8.23
CA ASP A 79 7.18 0.94 7.71
C ASP A 79 8.14 0.25 6.72
N TYR A 80 9.01 0.97 6.02
CA TYR A 80 10.00 0.34 5.14
C TYR A 80 10.92 -0.59 5.93
N ARG A 81 11.45 -0.10 7.05
CA ARG A 81 12.28 -0.89 7.96
C ARG A 81 11.48 -2.03 8.58
N ARG A 82 10.25 -1.77 9.04
CA ARG A 82 9.38 -2.82 9.61
C ARG A 82 9.15 -3.95 8.60
N ALA A 83 8.84 -3.61 7.36
CA ALA A 83 8.55 -4.57 6.29
C ALA A 83 9.76 -5.46 5.98
N LEU A 84 10.95 -4.87 5.82
CA LEU A 84 12.20 -5.62 5.60
C LEU A 84 12.55 -6.55 6.77
N GLN A 85 12.38 -6.06 8.01
CA GLN A 85 12.59 -6.86 9.21
C GLN A 85 11.63 -8.06 9.30
N CYS A 86 10.39 -7.90 8.84
CA CYS A 86 9.39 -8.98 8.82
C CYS A 86 9.86 -10.23 8.05
N TRP A 87 10.72 -10.04 7.04
CA TRP A 87 11.25 -11.11 6.20
C TRP A 87 12.71 -11.44 6.46
N ASN A 88 13.29 -10.92 7.55
CA ASN A 88 14.72 -11.06 7.86
C ASN A 88 15.63 -10.59 6.71
N ALA A 89 15.21 -9.56 5.96
CA ALA A 89 15.99 -9.03 4.86
C ALA A 89 17.32 -8.46 5.35
N LEU A 90 18.37 -8.61 4.55
CA LEU A 90 19.63 -7.91 4.80
C LEU A 90 19.46 -6.42 4.49
N MET A 91 19.91 -5.58 5.41
CA MET A 91 19.79 -4.13 5.29
C MET A 91 21.16 -3.50 5.43
N ASP A 92 21.54 -2.64 4.48
CA ASP A 92 22.72 -1.79 4.65
C ASP A 92 22.37 -0.58 5.54
N ARG A 93 23.38 0.22 5.88
CA ARG A 93 23.23 1.46 6.61
C ARG A 93 22.15 2.35 5.99
N GLN A 94 21.50 3.11 6.86
CA GLN A 94 20.62 4.17 6.42
C GLN A 94 21.45 5.29 5.78
N PHE A 95 21.07 5.70 4.58
CA PHE A 95 21.70 6.79 3.87
C PHE A 95 20.98 8.10 4.21
N PRO A 96 21.69 9.23 4.43
CA PRO A 96 21.03 10.51 4.63
C PRO A 96 20.24 10.89 3.37
N LEU A 97 19.11 11.58 3.54
CA LEU A 97 18.41 12.21 2.42
C LEU A 97 19.33 13.26 1.74
N PRO A 98 19.34 13.34 0.39
CA PRO A 98 20.11 14.34 -0.35
C PRO A 98 19.62 15.77 -0.11
#